data_AF-A0A2R6D253-F1
#
_entry.id   AF-A0A2R6D253-F1
#
_cell.length_a   1.000
_cell.length_b   1.000
_cell.length_c   1.000
_cell.angle_alpha   90.00
_cell.angle_beta   90.00
_cell.angle_gamma   90.00
#
_symmetry.space_group_name_H-M   'P 1'
#
loop_
_entity.id
_entity.type
_entity.pdbx_description
1 polymer ?
#
loop_
_entity_poly.entity_id
_entity_poly.type
_entity_poly.pdbx_seq_one_letter_code
_entity_poly.pdbx_strand_id
1 'polypeptide(L)' 'GRPLDDGSHEIHDVVVDGNTVAVRGSFSGLQDGREVSFGFADFHELDDGEIVRRYTFTDRDEV' A
#
# COMPACT_ATOMS: atom_id res chain seq x y z
N GLY A 1 10.79 5.01 14.65
CA GLY A 1 9.79 4.13 15.28
C GLY A 1 10.12 2.71 14.91
N ARG A 2 9.73 1.73 15.73
CA ARG A 2 9.82 0.32 15.33
C ARG A 2 8.90 0.08 14.11
N PRO A 3 9.21 -0.87 13.23
CA PRO A 3 8.28 -1.32 12.20
C PRO A 3 6.95 -1.74 12.86
N LEU A 4 5.84 -1.52 12.17
CA LEU A 4 4.52 -1.95 12.62
C LEU A 4 4.53 -3.47 12.89
N ASP A 5 4.15 -3.88 14.09
CA ASP A 5 3.96 -5.29 14.43
C ASP A 5 2.52 -5.70 14.02
N ASP A 6 2.35 -6.96 13.58
CA ASP A 6 1.05 -7.53 13.16
C ASP A 6 0.31 -6.75 12.06
N GLY A 7 1.05 -6.18 11.11
CA GLY A 7 0.49 -5.50 9.95
C GLY A 7 -0.20 -6.45 8.96
N SER A 8 -1.49 -6.25 8.73
CA SER A 8 -2.29 -6.92 7.69
C SER A 8 -2.54 -5.97 6.52
N HIS A 9 -2.44 -6.50 5.30
CA HIS A 9 -2.82 -5.81 4.07
C HIS A 9 -4.01 -6.54 3.44
N GLU A 10 -5.07 -5.79 3.13
CA GLU A 10 -6.20 -6.27 2.36
C GLU A 10 -6.24 -5.54 1.02
N ILE A 11 -6.34 -6.31 -0.08
CA ILE A 11 -6.47 -5.76 -1.42
C ILE A 11 -7.95 -5.67 -1.76
N HIS A 12 -8.41 -4.47 -2.11
CA HIS A 12 -9.80 -4.24 -2.50
C HIS A 12 -9.98 -4.19 -4.01
N ASP A 13 -9.01 -3.66 -4.74
CA ASP A 13 -9.10 -3.54 -6.19
C ASP A 13 -7.72 -3.51 -6.86
N VAL A 14 -7.66 -3.99 -8.10
CA VAL A 14 -6.47 -3.98 -8.95
C VAL A 14 -6.89 -3.62 -10.37
N VAL A 15 -6.35 -2.52 -10.89
CA VAL A 15 -6.56 -2.06 -12.26
C VAL A 15 -5.23 -2.13 -13.01
N VAL A 16 -5.25 -2.77 -14.18
CA VAL A 16 -4.08 -2.93 -15.05
C VAL A 16 -4.29 -2.11 -16.32
N ASP A 17 -3.30 -1.29 -16.67
CA ASP A 17 -3.23 -0.55 -17.93
C ASP A 17 -1.82 -0.62 -18.51
N GLY A 18 -1.64 -1.44 -19.55
CA GLY A 18 -0.34 -1.69 -20.16
C GLY A 18 0.70 -2.19 -19.15
N ASN A 19 1.76 -1.40 -18.97
CA ASN A 19 2.85 -1.67 -18.02
C ASN A 19 2.63 -1.02 -16.65
N THR A 20 1.43 -0.54 -16.37
CA THR A 20 1.09 0.10 -15.10
C THR A 20 0.00 -0.68 -14.35
N VAL A 21 0.16 -0.83 -13.04
CA VAL A 21 -0.82 -1.47 -12.16
C VAL A 21 -1.16 -0.55 -11.00
N ALA A 22 -2.42 -0.17 -10.88
CA ALA A 22 -2.96 0.53 -9.73
C ALA A 22 -3.61 -0.47 -8.77
N VAL A 23 -3.21 -0.43 -7.50
CA VAL A 23 -3.71 -1.30 -6.43
C VAL A 23 -4.33 -0.43 -5.35
N ARG A 24 -5.57 -0.71 -4.97
CA ARG A 24 -6.21 -0.08 -3.80
C ARG A 24 -6.37 -1.11 -2.70
N GLY A 25 -5.99 -0.76 -1.49
CA GLY A 25 -6.15 -1.63 -0.33
C GLY A 25 -6.29 -0.87 0.97
N SER A 26 -6.41 -1.62 2.05
CA SER A 26 -6.33 -1.12 3.42
C SER A 26 -5.23 -1.82 4.17
N PHE A 27 -4.54 -1.07 5.03
CA PHE A 27 -3.63 -1.59 6.02
C PHE A 27 -4.26 -1.49 7.40
N SER A 28 -4.03 -2.50 8.24
CA SER A 28 -4.31 -2.45 9.68
C SER A 28 -3.15 -3.07 10.45
N GLY A 29 -2.77 -2.51 11.59
CA GLY A 29 -1.73 -3.11 12.44
C GLY A 29 -1.59 -2.40 13.78
N LEU A 30 -0.54 -2.74 14.52
CA LEU A 30 -0.23 -2.12 15.80
C LEU A 30 0.99 -1.20 15.69
N GLN A 31 0.83 0.07 16.09
CA GLN A 31 1.90 1.04 16.24
C GLN A 31 1.95 1.53 17.68
N ASP A 32 3.07 1.29 18.38
CA ASP A 32 3.25 1.69 19.78
C ASP A 32 2.08 1.25 20.70
N GLY A 33 1.53 0.05 20.45
CA GLY A 33 0.40 -0.53 21.19
C GLY A 33 -0.97 0.04 20.83
N ARG A 34 -1.07 0.89 19.81
CA ARG A 34 -2.34 1.42 19.28
C ARG A 34 -2.67 0.78 17.94
N GLU A 35 -3.93 0.44 17.75
CA GLU A 35 -4.43 0.02 16.44
C GLU A 35 -4.36 1.21 15.47
N VAL A 36 -3.72 0.98 14.33
CA VAL A 36 -3.70 1.91 13.20
C VAL A 36 -4.36 1.24 12.02
N SER A 37 -5.17 2.00 11.28
CA SER A 37 -5.72 1.57 10.00
C SER A 37 -5.76 2.74 9.04
N PHE A 38 -5.45 2.48 7.78
CA PHE A 38 -5.48 3.48 6.71
C PHE A 38 -5.66 2.80 5.35
N GLY A 39 -6.27 3.51 4.42
CA GLY A 39 -6.32 3.14 3.01
C GLY A 39 -5.01 3.48 2.30
N PHE A 40 -4.67 2.69 1.29
CA PHE A 40 -3.55 2.97 0.39
C PHE A 40 -3.92 2.79 -1.08
N ALA A 41 -3.20 3.52 -1.93
CA ALA A 41 -3.18 3.34 -3.37
C ALA A 41 -1.72 3.23 -3.83
N ASP A 42 -1.35 2.09 -4.39
CA ASP A 42 -0.04 1.85 -4.98
C ASP A 42 -0.12 1.85 -6.50
N PHE A 43 0.80 2.56 -7.15
CA PHE A 43 0.97 2.56 -8.59
C PHE A 43 2.32 1.95 -8.93
N HIS A 44 2.29 0.83 -9.65
CA HIS A 44 3.46 0.10 -10.09
C HIS A 44 3.71 0.35 -11.57
N GLU A 45 4.95 0.62 -11.93
CA GLU A 45 5.43 0.51 -13.32
C GLU A 45 6.20 -0.80 -13.45
N LEU A 46 5.91 -1.58 -14.48
CA LEU A 46 6.54 -2.86 -14.76
C LEU A 46 7.40 -2.80 -16.02
N ASP A 47 8.53 -3.49 -15.99
CA ASP A 47 9.38 -3.77 -17.14
C ASP A 47 9.76 -5.26 -17.12
N ASP A 48 9.56 -5.97 -18.23
CA ASP A 48 9.77 -7.43 -18.32
C ASP A 48 9.14 -8.27 -17.17
N GLY A 49 8.00 -7.82 -16.65
CA GLY A 49 7.27 -8.49 -15.55
C GLY A 49 7.79 -8.16 -14.15
N GLU A 50 8.83 -7.35 -14.03
CA GLU A 50 9.41 -6.88 -12.77
C GLU A 50 8.89 -5.48 -12.43
N ILE A 51 8.67 -5.21 -11.14
CA ILE A 51 8.31 -3.86 -10.67
C ILE A 51 9.57 -2.99 -10.72
N VAL A 52 9.61 -2.03 -11.64
CA VAL A 52 10.72 -1.08 -11.78
C VAL A 52 10.49 0.22 -11.03
N ARG A 53 9.23 0.61 -10.78
CA ARG A 53 8.87 1.75 -9.93
C ARG A 53 7.61 1.47 -9.13
N ARG A 54 7.52 2.10 -7.95
CA ARG A 54 6.32 2.11 -7.10
C ARG A 54 6.11 3.49 -6.50
N TYR A 55 4.89 4.00 -6.62
CA TYR A 55 4.41 5.19 -5.92
C TYR A 55 3.31 4.78 -4.95
N THR A 56 3.41 5.20 -3.70
CA THR A 56 2.44 4.86 -2.64
C THR A 56 1.78 6.13 -2.14
N PHE A 57 0.46 6.12 -2.11
CA PHE A 57 -0.36 7.16 -1.49
C PHE A 57 -1.16 6.52 -0.36
N THR A 58 -1.24 7.20 0.78
CA THR A 58 -2.04 6.75 1.92
C THR A 58 -3.02 7.85 2.31
N ASP A 59 -4.21 7.49 2.76
CA ASP A 59 -5.18 8.44 3.31
C ASP A 59 -4.89 8.78 4.79
N ARG A 60 -3.77 8.29 5.31
CA ARG A 60 -3.25 8.66 6.62
C ARG A 60 -2.86 10.14 6.59
N ASP A 61 -3.68 10.97 7.24
CA ASP A 61 -3.31 12.33 7.64
C ASP A 61 -2.17 12.24 8.67
N GLU A 62 -0.92 12.26 8.21
CA GLU A 62 0.24 12.59 9.05
C GLU A 62 0.87 13.89 8.53
N VAL A 63 0.60 14.99 9.24
CA VAL A 63 1.40 16.24 9.24
C VAL A 63 2.45 16.22 10.34
#